data_AF-A0A9W9CHL4-F1
#
_entry.id   AF-A0A9W9CHL4-F1
#
_cell.length_a   1.000
_cell.length_b   1.000
_cell.length_c   1.000
_cell.angle_alpha   90.00
_cell.angle_beta   90.00
_cell.angle_gamma   90.00
#
_symmetry.space_group_name_H-M   'P 1'
#
loop_
_entity.id
_entity.type
_entity.pdbx_description
1 polymer ?
#
loop_
_entity_poly.entity_id
_entity_poly.type
_entity_poly.pdbx_seq_one_letter_code
_entity_poly.pdbx_strand_id
1 'polypeptide(L)'
;MAPKETKFKVAAAHAAPVFMNKAATIKKTVQLIEQAAADDIKLLVFPETFIPGYPYWAECYAPLKQVGALAKYAEESVVVEANGEDVSAIQDACRRTGVAINLGISERVANGHTLFNSQVIIDSDGQILGVHRKLQPTYVERYIWAQGNGSSLRNWPLSLGYNLGGLACWEHTMNGARQALLTQNQHIHAGAWPALSTMAGFEAVADAQIEALMKTHALTAQVFVITASNYVDQQCLGWMEENLGKQELVKAGGGWSSILHPFCSYIAGPHTGGEEKLVQGEIDFSHMGSVKVWIDAAGHYQRPEILQFAFDSRPHWADEKLDRFKPVEDKKAKEETGEQPQ
;
A
#
# COMPACT_ATOMS: atom_id res chain seq x y z
N MET A 1 -19.30 8.66 22.13
CA MET A 1 -18.42 7.87 21.24
C MET A 1 -17.89 6.71 22.05
N ALA A 2 -17.85 5.50 21.49
CA ALA A 2 -17.18 4.38 22.15
C ALA A 2 -15.69 4.71 22.35
N PRO A 3 -15.05 4.25 23.45
CA PRO A 3 -13.64 4.52 23.68
C PRO A 3 -12.80 3.93 22.54
N LYS A 4 -11.86 4.74 22.03
CA LYS A 4 -10.93 4.36 20.97
C LYS A 4 -10.06 3.21 21.47
N GLU A 5 -10.11 2.06 20.78
CA GLU A 5 -9.26 0.91 21.09
C GLU A 5 -7.80 1.30 20.93
N THR A 6 -7.04 1.27 22.03
CA THR A 6 -5.64 1.71 22.02
C THR A 6 -4.68 0.61 21.58
N LYS A 7 -5.16 -0.63 21.52
CA LYS A 7 -4.32 -1.80 21.34
C LYS A 7 -5.05 -2.84 20.50
N PHE A 8 -4.45 -3.29 19.40
CA PHE A 8 -5.07 -4.24 18.47
C PHE A 8 -4.02 -4.94 17.59
N LYS A 9 -4.41 -6.08 16.99
CA LYS A 9 -3.54 -6.84 16.09
C LYS A 9 -3.56 -6.28 14.68
N VAL A 10 -2.38 -6.28 14.07
CA VAL A 10 -2.15 -5.93 12.66
C VAL A 10 -1.31 -7.02 12.00
N ALA A 11 -1.33 -7.09 10.67
CA ALA A 11 -0.47 -8.01 9.93
C ALA A 11 0.05 -7.44 8.60
N ALA A 12 1.21 -7.94 8.19
CA ALA A 12 1.71 -7.84 6.83
C ALA A 12 1.46 -9.17 6.09
N ALA A 13 0.87 -9.12 4.90
CA ALA A 13 0.67 -10.29 4.04
C ALA A 13 1.96 -10.61 3.28
N HIS A 14 2.77 -11.54 3.81
CA HIS A 14 3.87 -12.11 3.06
C HIS A 14 3.33 -13.27 2.21
N ALA A 15 2.82 -12.95 1.02
CA ALA A 15 2.18 -13.91 0.12
C ALA A 15 2.51 -13.60 -1.33
N ALA A 16 2.64 -14.63 -2.17
CA ALA A 16 2.81 -14.44 -3.61
C ALA A 16 1.43 -14.24 -4.28
N PRO A 17 1.32 -13.40 -5.32
CA PRO A 17 0.09 -13.27 -6.09
C PRO A 17 -0.14 -14.49 -6.99
N VAL A 18 -1.34 -14.63 -7.54
CA VAL A 18 -1.53 -15.51 -8.70
C VAL A 18 -1.08 -14.71 -9.93
N PHE A 19 0.22 -14.77 -10.21
CA PHE A 19 0.89 -13.84 -11.12
C PHE A 19 0.20 -13.73 -12.49
N MET A 20 0.03 -12.49 -12.97
CA MET A 20 -0.63 -12.17 -14.25
C MET A 20 -2.07 -12.70 -14.36
N ASN A 21 -2.77 -12.79 -13.23
CA ASN A 21 -4.18 -13.16 -13.15
C ASN A 21 -4.90 -12.36 -12.06
N LYS A 22 -5.57 -11.28 -12.47
CA LYS A 22 -6.32 -10.35 -11.61
C LYS A 22 -7.40 -11.07 -10.82
N ALA A 23 -8.28 -11.82 -11.50
CA ALA A 23 -9.43 -12.46 -10.87
C ALA A 23 -9.02 -13.49 -9.80
N ALA A 24 -8.01 -14.31 -10.09
CA ALA A 24 -7.50 -15.29 -9.13
C ALA A 24 -6.77 -14.61 -7.96
N THR A 25 -6.04 -13.53 -8.21
CA THR A 25 -5.38 -12.77 -7.14
C THR A 25 -6.39 -12.04 -6.26
N ILE A 26 -7.47 -11.46 -6.82
CA ILE A 26 -8.59 -10.90 -6.04
C ILE A 26 -9.18 -11.96 -5.11
N LYS A 27 -9.44 -13.17 -5.62
CA LYS A 27 -9.94 -14.28 -4.79
C LYS A 27 -8.97 -14.61 -3.65
N LYS A 28 -7.66 -14.63 -3.92
CA LYS A 28 -6.63 -14.85 -2.91
C LYS A 28 -6.59 -13.71 -1.87
N THR A 29 -6.72 -12.46 -2.30
CA THR A 29 -6.83 -11.29 -1.41
C THR A 29 -8.01 -11.45 -0.45
N VAL A 30 -9.19 -11.85 -0.94
CA VAL A 30 -10.36 -12.13 -0.09
C VAL A 30 -10.07 -13.21 0.94
N GLN A 31 -9.44 -14.32 0.53
CA GLN A 31 -9.06 -15.40 1.45
C GLN A 31 -8.08 -14.94 2.54
N LEU A 32 -7.11 -14.08 2.20
CA LEU A 32 -6.16 -13.51 3.16
C LEU A 32 -6.85 -12.56 4.15
N ILE A 33 -7.85 -11.81 3.70
CA ILE A 33 -8.69 -10.97 4.58
C ILE A 33 -9.50 -11.83 5.55
N GLU A 34 -10.11 -12.91 5.07
CA GLU A 34 -10.86 -13.85 5.91
C GLU A 34 -9.96 -14.56 6.93
N GLN A 35 -8.76 -14.96 6.52
CA GLN A 35 -7.75 -15.51 7.43
C GLN A 35 -7.33 -14.47 8.49
N ALA A 36 -7.11 -13.22 8.08
CA ALA A 36 -6.77 -12.15 9.01
C ALA A 36 -7.87 -11.94 10.06
N ALA A 37 -9.13 -12.00 9.65
CA ALA A 37 -10.28 -11.91 10.55
C ALA A 37 -10.32 -13.06 11.55
N ALA A 38 -10.04 -14.30 11.10
CA ALA A 38 -9.97 -15.48 11.96
C ALA A 38 -8.87 -15.36 13.04
N ASP A 39 -7.80 -14.62 12.74
CA ASP A 39 -6.69 -14.36 13.65
C ASP A 39 -6.86 -13.08 14.51
N ASP A 40 -8.04 -12.44 14.42
CA ASP A 40 -8.42 -11.19 15.10
C ASP A 40 -7.57 -9.97 14.70
N ILE A 41 -7.05 -9.96 13.47
CA ILE A 41 -6.33 -8.82 12.90
C ILE A 41 -7.34 -7.75 12.48
N LYS A 42 -7.08 -6.47 12.82
CA LYS A 42 -7.92 -5.32 12.46
C LYS A 42 -7.42 -4.56 11.22
N LEU A 43 -6.13 -4.67 10.91
CA LEU A 43 -5.50 -4.01 9.76
C LEU A 43 -4.52 -4.96 9.07
N LEU A 44 -4.72 -5.18 7.77
CA LEU A 44 -3.86 -6.02 6.92
C LEU A 44 -3.19 -5.19 5.81
N VAL A 45 -1.87 -5.23 5.74
CA VAL A 45 -1.08 -4.54 4.72
C VAL A 45 -0.55 -5.54 3.70
N PHE A 46 -0.77 -5.28 2.41
CA PHE A 46 -0.32 -6.12 1.30
C PHE A 46 0.95 -5.56 0.63
N PRO A 47 1.71 -6.44 -0.08
CA PRO A 47 2.89 -6.08 -0.84
C PRO A 47 2.64 -5.08 -1.97
N GLU A 48 3.73 -4.52 -2.50
CA GLU A 48 3.70 -3.65 -3.68
C GLU A 48 3.13 -4.40 -4.88
N THR A 49 2.20 -3.75 -5.59
CA THR A 49 1.55 -4.26 -6.81
C THR A 49 1.11 -5.72 -6.71
N PHE A 50 0.58 -6.13 -5.55
CA PHE A 50 0.09 -7.49 -5.30
C PHE A 50 -0.90 -7.95 -6.39
N ILE A 51 -1.78 -7.07 -6.88
CA ILE A 51 -2.64 -7.37 -8.03
C ILE A 51 -2.15 -6.62 -9.28
N PRO A 52 -1.81 -7.29 -10.41
CA PRO A 52 -1.76 -8.74 -10.63
C PRO A 52 -0.40 -9.39 -10.28
N GLY A 53 0.47 -8.64 -9.61
CA GLY A 53 1.81 -9.04 -9.21
C GLY A 53 2.89 -8.12 -9.80
N TYR A 54 3.97 -7.88 -9.06
CA TYR A 54 5.06 -7.02 -9.52
C TYR A 54 5.68 -7.52 -10.84
N PRO A 55 5.84 -6.67 -11.88
CA PRO A 55 6.24 -7.07 -13.22
C PRO A 55 7.75 -7.34 -13.35
N TYR A 56 8.25 -8.39 -12.70
CA TYR A 56 9.67 -8.78 -12.71
C TYR A 56 10.27 -8.96 -14.11
N TRP A 57 9.44 -9.25 -15.12
CA TRP A 57 9.87 -9.34 -16.52
C TRP A 57 10.48 -8.03 -17.04
N ALA A 58 10.12 -6.89 -16.44
CA ALA A 58 10.68 -5.59 -16.79
C ALA A 58 12.19 -5.52 -16.55
N GLU A 59 12.68 -6.25 -15.55
CA GLU A 59 14.10 -6.31 -15.21
C GLU A 59 14.89 -7.28 -16.11
N CYS A 60 14.18 -8.16 -16.82
CA CYS A 60 14.79 -9.35 -17.42
C CYS A 60 14.95 -9.30 -18.95
N TYR A 61 14.11 -8.52 -19.64
CA TYR A 61 14.02 -8.58 -21.11
C TYR A 61 14.22 -7.21 -21.76
N ALA A 62 14.48 -7.16 -23.06
CA ALA A 62 14.56 -5.88 -23.78
C ALA A 62 13.15 -5.29 -24.03
N PRO A 63 12.94 -3.95 -23.95
CA PRO A 63 11.61 -3.34 -24.00
C PRO A 63 10.72 -3.79 -25.17
N LEU A 64 11.26 -3.90 -26.39
CA LEU A 64 10.48 -4.33 -27.56
C LEU A 64 10.00 -5.79 -27.49
N LYS A 65 10.63 -6.64 -26.67
CA LYS A 65 10.17 -8.02 -26.46
C LYS A 65 9.03 -8.11 -25.44
N GLN A 66 8.82 -7.06 -24.65
CA GLN A 66 7.86 -7.06 -23.54
C GLN A 66 6.49 -6.50 -23.91
N VAL A 67 6.29 -5.99 -25.13
CA VAL A 67 5.06 -5.27 -25.54
C VAL A 67 3.80 -6.09 -25.27
N GLY A 68 3.80 -7.38 -25.63
CA GLY A 68 2.67 -8.28 -25.37
C GLY A 68 2.43 -8.54 -23.87
N ALA A 69 3.50 -8.67 -23.09
CA ALA A 69 3.41 -8.82 -21.64
C ALA A 69 2.83 -7.57 -20.98
N LEU A 70 3.25 -6.38 -21.40
CA LEU A 70 2.73 -5.11 -20.90
C LEU A 70 1.26 -4.89 -21.29
N ALA A 71 0.86 -5.25 -22.51
CA ALA A 71 -0.55 -5.18 -22.93
C ALA A 71 -1.44 -6.06 -22.05
N LYS A 72 -1.05 -7.31 -21.83
CA LYS A 72 -1.75 -8.20 -20.89
C LYS A 72 -1.72 -7.67 -19.47
N TYR A 73 -0.60 -7.12 -19.02
CA TYR A 73 -0.46 -6.53 -17.68
C TYR A 73 -1.44 -5.37 -17.47
N ALA A 74 -1.71 -4.57 -18.51
CA ALA A 74 -2.72 -3.53 -18.47
C ALA A 74 -4.15 -4.09 -18.37
N GLU A 75 -4.47 -5.20 -19.06
CA GLU A 75 -5.76 -5.90 -18.94
C GLU A 75 -5.97 -6.47 -17.53
N GLU A 76 -4.91 -7.03 -16.95
CA GLU A 76 -4.88 -7.60 -15.60
C GLU A 76 -4.69 -6.53 -14.50
N SER A 77 -4.54 -5.25 -14.85
CA SER A 77 -4.48 -4.15 -13.88
C SER A 77 -5.89 -3.79 -13.39
N VAL A 78 -5.94 -3.25 -12.17
CA VAL A 78 -7.16 -2.96 -11.41
C VAL A 78 -7.69 -1.58 -11.74
N VAL A 79 -8.97 -1.48 -12.08
CA VAL A 79 -9.69 -0.21 -12.19
C VAL A 79 -10.41 0.07 -10.87
N VAL A 80 -10.00 1.14 -10.18
CA VAL A 80 -10.56 1.49 -8.85
C VAL A 80 -11.67 2.53 -9.01
N GLU A 81 -12.93 2.15 -8.96
CA GLU A 81 -14.07 3.09 -8.99
C GLU A 81 -14.98 2.85 -7.80
N ALA A 82 -15.76 3.86 -7.39
CA ALA A 82 -16.65 3.77 -6.22
C ALA A 82 -17.64 2.59 -6.31
N ASN A 83 -18.09 2.27 -7.53
CA ASN A 83 -18.96 1.13 -7.83
C ASN A 83 -18.30 0.18 -8.84
N GLY A 84 -16.96 0.09 -8.83
CA GLY A 84 -16.19 -0.71 -9.78
C GLY A 84 -16.19 -2.20 -9.42
N GLU A 85 -16.29 -3.07 -10.43
CA GLU A 85 -16.37 -4.52 -10.23
C GLU A 85 -15.06 -5.10 -9.68
N ASP A 86 -13.90 -4.57 -10.10
CA ASP A 86 -12.57 -5.12 -9.78
C ASP A 86 -12.28 -5.15 -8.27
N VAL A 87 -12.87 -4.23 -7.49
CA VAL A 87 -12.63 -4.13 -6.03
C VAL A 87 -13.84 -4.51 -5.18
N SER A 88 -15.00 -4.75 -5.79
CA SER A 88 -16.27 -5.03 -5.10
C SER A 88 -16.19 -6.20 -4.11
N ALA A 89 -15.63 -7.33 -4.54
CA ALA A 89 -15.46 -8.52 -3.69
C ALA A 89 -14.53 -8.27 -2.50
N ILE A 90 -13.53 -7.40 -2.66
CA ILE A 90 -12.59 -7.02 -1.60
C ILE A 90 -13.29 -6.10 -0.60
N GLN A 91 -14.05 -5.11 -1.07
CA GLN A 91 -14.86 -4.24 -0.21
C GLN A 91 -15.87 -5.05 0.63
N ASP A 92 -16.54 -6.02 0.00
CA ASP A 92 -17.49 -6.91 0.68
C ASP A 92 -16.81 -7.79 1.73
N ALA A 93 -15.59 -8.27 1.44
CA ALA A 93 -14.80 -9.03 2.40
C ALA A 93 -14.41 -8.15 3.61
N CYS A 94 -13.91 -6.94 3.39
CA CYS A 94 -13.61 -5.99 4.47
C CYS A 94 -14.86 -5.73 5.33
N ARG A 95 -16.00 -5.39 4.70
CA ARG A 95 -17.27 -5.13 5.40
C ARG A 95 -17.76 -6.32 6.23
N ARG A 96 -17.67 -7.53 5.67
CA ARG A 96 -18.10 -8.76 6.36
C ARG A 96 -17.22 -9.11 7.55
N THR A 97 -15.92 -8.86 7.42
CA THR A 97 -14.92 -9.30 8.40
C THR A 97 -14.53 -8.24 9.42
N GLY A 98 -14.80 -6.97 9.14
CA GLY A 98 -14.35 -5.84 9.94
C GLY A 98 -12.84 -5.57 9.83
N VAL A 99 -12.17 -6.09 8.80
CA VAL A 99 -10.73 -5.90 8.57
C VAL A 99 -10.53 -4.73 7.61
N ALA A 100 -9.77 -3.71 8.04
CA ALA A 100 -9.28 -2.67 7.14
C ALA A 100 -8.02 -3.14 6.41
N ILE A 101 -7.78 -2.62 5.20
CA ILE A 101 -6.63 -3.02 4.38
C ILE A 101 -5.91 -1.85 3.71
N ASN A 102 -4.63 -2.06 3.43
CA ASN A 102 -3.85 -1.33 2.44
C ASN A 102 -3.37 -2.32 1.37
N LEU A 103 -3.87 -2.17 0.15
CA LEU A 103 -3.63 -3.12 -0.95
C LEU A 103 -2.80 -2.51 -2.07
N GLY A 104 -1.60 -3.04 -2.30
CA GLY A 104 -0.80 -2.70 -3.47
C GLY A 104 -1.40 -3.28 -4.75
N ILE A 105 -1.54 -2.45 -5.78
CA ILE A 105 -2.08 -2.81 -7.08
C ILE A 105 -1.30 -2.13 -8.21
N SER A 106 -1.31 -2.74 -9.38
CA SER A 106 -1.22 -2.00 -10.64
C SER A 106 -2.59 -1.42 -10.95
N GLU A 107 -2.74 -0.12 -10.78
CA GLU A 107 -3.96 0.62 -11.09
C GLU A 107 -3.98 0.96 -12.58
N ARG A 108 -5.12 0.80 -13.25
CA ARG A 108 -5.37 1.33 -14.59
C ARG A 108 -6.47 2.37 -14.54
N VAL A 109 -6.29 3.46 -15.28
CA VAL A 109 -7.36 4.45 -15.46
C VAL A 109 -8.54 3.84 -16.21
N ALA A 110 -9.78 4.08 -15.74
CA ALA A 110 -10.98 3.40 -16.26
C ALA A 110 -11.14 3.51 -17.79
N ASN A 111 -10.92 4.70 -18.34
CA ASN A 111 -11.08 5.00 -19.76
C ASN A 111 -9.74 5.05 -20.53
N GLY A 112 -8.75 4.24 -20.15
CA GLY A 112 -7.46 4.22 -20.82
C GLY A 112 -6.54 3.06 -20.42
N HIS A 113 -5.30 3.14 -20.89
CA HIS A 113 -4.24 2.14 -20.66
C HIS A 113 -3.06 2.69 -19.86
N THR A 114 -3.17 3.92 -19.34
CA THR A 114 -2.19 4.44 -18.39
C THR A 114 -2.29 3.65 -17.10
N LEU A 115 -1.14 3.14 -16.65
CA LEU A 115 -1.03 2.40 -15.41
C LEU A 115 -0.35 3.23 -14.34
N PHE A 116 -0.67 2.98 -13.08
CA PHE A 116 0.02 3.50 -11.91
C PHE A 116 0.37 2.34 -10.98
N ASN A 117 1.48 2.48 -10.26
CA ASN A 117 1.75 1.67 -9.08
C ASN A 117 1.05 2.35 -7.90
N SER A 118 0.08 1.68 -7.31
CA SER A 118 -0.83 2.30 -6.36
C SER A 118 -1.06 1.45 -5.12
N GLN A 119 -1.40 2.11 -4.02
CA GLN A 119 -1.93 1.51 -2.81
C GLN A 119 -3.37 1.99 -2.61
N VAL A 120 -4.33 1.06 -2.58
CA VAL A 120 -5.73 1.33 -2.29
C VAL A 120 -5.99 1.07 -0.80
N ILE A 121 -6.61 2.03 -0.14
CA ILE A 121 -6.97 1.92 1.27
C ILE A 121 -8.47 1.67 1.36
N ILE A 122 -8.87 0.56 1.98
CA ILE A 122 -10.26 0.17 2.18
C ILE A 122 -10.48 -0.06 3.67
N ASP A 123 -11.45 0.63 4.26
CA ASP A 123 -11.75 0.53 5.69
C ASP A 123 -12.57 -0.72 6.01
N SER A 124 -12.70 -1.01 7.30
CA SER A 124 -13.43 -2.14 7.88
C SER A 124 -14.93 -2.21 7.53
N ASP A 125 -15.53 -1.13 7.04
CA ASP A 125 -16.91 -1.08 6.54
C ASP A 125 -17.01 -1.31 5.00
N GLY A 126 -15.86 -1.53 4.35
CA GLY A 126 -15.74 -1.70 2.90
C GLY A 126 -15.68 -0.38 2.12
N GLN A 127 -15.60 0.78 2.77
CA GLN A 127 -15.42 2.06 2.09
C GLN A 127 -13.98 2.18 1.55
N ILE A 128 -13.83 2.54 0.27
CA ILE A 128 -12.53 2.98 -0.27
C ILE A 128 -12.26 4.38 0.27
N LEU A 129 -11.24 4.52 1.11
CA LEU A 129 -10.86 5.82 1.67
C LEU A 129 -10.07 6.65 0.66
N GLY A 130 -9.26 5.99 -0.16
CA GLY A 130 -8.47 6.65 -1.18
C GLY A 130 -7.44 5.74 -1.84
N VAL A 131 -6.68 6.34 -2.75
CA VAL A 131 -5.59 5.70 -3.49
C VAL A 131 -4.35 6.58 -3.36
N HIS A 132 -3.22 5.98 -2.99
CA HIS A 132 -1.91 6.58 -3.14
C HIS A 132 -1.27 6.07 -4.42
N ARG A 133 -0.83 6.96 -5.32
CA ARG A 133 -0.07 6.61 -6.54
C ARG A 133 1.41 6.90 -6.28
N LYS A 134 2.28 5.93 -6.55
CA LYS A 134 3.74 6.02 -6.42
C LYS A 134 4.23 7.27 -7.14
N LEU A 135 4.86 8.18 -6.40
CA LEU A 135 5.31 9.49 -6.90
C LEU A 135 6.34 9.36 -8.01
N GLN A 136 7.24 8.38 -7.91
CA GLN A 136 8.27 8.12 -8.90
C GLN A 136 8.49 6.63 -9.13
N PRO A 137 8.06 6.10 -10.29
CA PRO A 137 8.50 4.81 -10.77
C PRO A 137 10.03 4.78 -10.90
N THR A 138 10.64 3.70 -10.40
CA THR A 138 12.08 3.49 -10.29
C THR A 138 12.60 2.75 -11.52
N TYR A 139 13.67 3.26 -12.13
CA TYR A 139 14.37 2.56 -13.21
C TYR A 139 13.44 2.06 -14.33
N VAL A 140 13.36 0.75 -14.58
CA VAL A 140 12.52 0.12 -15.62
C VAL A 140 11.02 0.32 -15.39
N GLU A 141 10.58 0.56 -14.17
CA GLU A 141 9.18 0.82 -13.88
C GLU A 141 8.63 2.04 -14.66
N ARG A 142 9.52 2.96 -15.09
CA ARG A 142 9.18 4.19 -15.83
C ARG A 142 8.57 3.96 -17.21
N TYR A 143 8.72 2.78 -17.80
CA TYR A 143 8.03 2.43 -19.05
C TYR A 143 6.74 1.63 -18.83
N ILE A 144 6.37 1.35 -17.58
CA ILE A 144 5.14 0.64 -17.20
C ILE A 144 4.15 1.62 -16.58
N TRP A 145 4.58 2.35 -15.54
CA TRP A 145 3.71 3.19 -14.74
C TRP A 145 4.00 4.67 -14.94
N ALA A 146 2.93 5.46 -14.92
CA ALA A 146 3.00 6.91 -14.80
C ALA A 146 3.33 7.33 -13.37
N GLN A 147 3.75 8.59 -13.23
CA GLN A 147 4.03 9.21 -11.93
C GLN A 147 2.74 9.61 -11.23
N GLY A 148 2.62 9.27 -9.94
CA GLY A 148 1.69 9.90 -9.03
C GLY A 148 2.06 11.35 -8.72
N ASN A 149 1.21 12.02 -7.95
CA ASN A 149 1.45 13.39 -7.49
C ASN A 149 1.00 13.58 -6.03
N GLY A 150 1.25 14.77 -5.49
CA GLY A 150 1.00 15.10 -4.09
C GLY A 150 -0.48 15.09 -3.69
N SER A 151 -1.44 15.07 -4.62
CA SER A 151 -2.86 14.91 -4.26
C SER A 151 -3.17 13.57 -3.61
N SER A 152 -2.38 12.54 -3.93
CA SER A 152 -2.52 11.18 -3.40
C SER A 152 -1.60 10.90 -2.20
N LEU A 153 -0.68 11.82 -1.88
CA LEU A 153 0.27 11.72 -0.76
C LEU A 153 -0.40 12.17 0.54
N ARG A 154 -1.26 11.30 1.08
CA ARG A 154 -2.15 11.61 2.22
C ARG A 154 -2.18 10.50 3.26
N ASN A 155 -2.62 10.86 4.47
CA ASN A 155 -3.07 9.87 5.43
C ASN A 155 -4.61 9.78 5.41
N TRP A 156 -5.11 8.57 5.59
CA TRP A 156 -6.52 8.22 5.53
C TRP A 156 -7.03 7.85 6.93
N PRO A 157 -8.13 8.45 7.40
CA PRO A 157 -8.69 8.14 8.71
C PRO A 157 -9.42 6.79 8.68
N LEU A 158 -8.93 5.83 9.44
CA LEU A 158 -9.58 4.53 9.63
C LEU A 158 -10.68 4.63 10.71
N SER A 159 -11.69 3.77 10.63
CA SER A 159 -12.70 3.57 11.67
C SER A 159 -12.12 3.16 13.03
N LEU A 160 -10.88 2.64 13.04
CA LEU A 160 -10.07 2.40 14.25
C LEU A 160 -9.68 3.70 14.99
N GLY A 161 -9.96 4.88 14.41
CA GLY A 161 -9.64 6.18 14.97
C GLY A 161 -8.19 6.63 14.75
N TYR A 162 -7.44 5.93 13.90
CA TYR A 162 -6.05 6.23 13.56
C TYR A 162 -5.90 6.56 12.08
N ASN A 163 -4.82 7.25 11.74
CA ASN A 163 -4.52 7.67 10.37
C ASN A 163 -3.48 6.73 9.76
N LEU A 164 -3.84 6.13 8.63
CA LEU A 164 -2.98 5.26 7.84
C LEU A 164 -2.46 6.03 6.64
N GLY A 165 -1.14 6.10 6.47
CA GLY A 165 -0.54 6.47 5.19
C GLY A 165 0.43 5.39 4.75
N GLY A 166 0.91 5.48 3.52
CA GLY A 166 1.83 4.51 2.97
C GLY A 166 2.66 5.11 1.86
N LEU A 167 3.77 4.43 1.57
CA LEU A 167 4.64 4.71 0.45
C LEU A 167 5.07 3.37 -0.15
N ALA A 168 5.42 3.41 -1.44
CA ALA A 168 5.94 2.24 -2.15
C ALA A 168 7.45 2.35 -2.32
N CYS A 169 8.18 1.27 -2.01
CA CYS A 169 9.52 1.06 -2.55
C CYS A 169 10.49 2.20 -2.18
N TRP A 170 11.27 2.72 -3.12
CA TRP A 170 12.25 3.80 -2.90
C TRP A 170 11.61 5.18 -2.67
N GLU A 171 10.29 5.35 -2.65
CA GLU A 171 9.68 6.59 -2.16
C GLU A 171 10.08 6.91 -0.72
N HIS A 172 10.38 5.89 0.07
CA HIS A 172 10.90 6.06 1.43
C HIS A 172 12.27 6.77 1.45
N THR A 173 13.01 6.83 0.33
CA THR A 173 14.22 7.65 0.23
C THR A 173 13.92 9.15 0.10
N MET A 174 12.70 9.51 -0.30
CA MET A 174 12.28 10.90 -0.46
C MET A 174 11.92 11.50 0.90
N ASN A 175 12.85 12.26 1.48
CA ASN A 175 12.63 12.94 2.76
C ASN A 175 11.35 13.80 2.75
N GLY A 176 11.06 14.50 1.66
CA GLY A 176 9.84 15.31 1.52
C GLY A 176 8.56 14.48 1.55
N ALA A 177 8.55 13.30 0.93
CA ALA A 177 7.37 12.43 0.95
C ALA A 177 7.07 11.91 2.37
N ARG A 178 8.11 11.46 3.08
CA ARG A 178 8.01 11.03 4.48
C ARG A 178 7.55 12.18 5.39
N GLN A 179 8.12 13.37 5.19
CA GLN A 179 7.74 14.57 5.95
C GLN A 179 6.30 14.97 5.70
N ALA A 180 5.81 14.89 4.45
CA ALA A 180 4.43 15.20 4.12
C ALA A 180 3.43 14.32 4.89
N LEU A 181 3.67 13.01 4.97
CA LEU A 181 2.82 12.09 5.74
C LEU A 181 2.92 12.38 7.24
N LEU A 182 4.12 12.66 7.76
CA LEU A 182 4.32 13.03 9.16
C LEU A 182 3.49 14.27 9.53
N THR A 183 3.59 15.35 8.74
CA THR A 183 2.86 16.61 9.00
C THR A 183 1.34 16.48 8.88
N GLN A 184 0.87 15.41 8.23
CA GLN A 184 -0.55 15.06 8.14
C GLN A 184 -1.02 14.15 9.28
N ASN A 185 -0.29 14.13 10.41
CA ASN A 185 -0.61 13.35 11.61
C ASN A 185 -0.74 11.84 11.35
N GLN A 186 0.29 11.25 10.74
CA GLN A 186 0.36 9.80 10.52
C GLN A 186 0.47 9.06 11.85
N HIS A 187 -0.25 7.93 11.98
CA HIS A 187 -0.19 7.07 13.16
C HIS A 187 0.36 5.68 12.82
N ILE A 188 -0.03 5.17 11.65
CA ILE A 188 0.39 3.87 11.12
C ILE A 188 0.92 4.12 9.70
N HIS A 189 2.03 3.47 9.37
CA HIS A 189 2.64 3.51 8.06
C HIS A 189 2.60 2.13 7.39
N ALA A 190 2.09 2.07 6.17
CA ALA A 190 2.13 0.89 5.32
C ALA A 190 3.25 1.02 4.28
N GLY A 191 4.33 0.26 4.47
CA GLY A 191 5.43 0.17 3.51
C GLY A 191 5.22 -1.00 2.55
N ALA A 192 4.99 -0.71 1.27
CA ALA A 192 4.81 -1.73 0.24
C ALA A 192 6.11 -1.90 -0.56
N TRP A 193 6.60 -3.14 -0.70
CA TRP A 193 7.84 -3.45 -1.42
C TRP A 193 7.71 -4.71 -2.29
N PRO A 194 8.52 -4.89 -3.34
CA PRO A 194 8.66 -6.15 -4.06
C PRO A 194 9.72 -7.02 -3.38
N ALA A 195 9.83 -8.29 -3.76
CA ALA A 195 11.00 -9.13 -3.44
C ALA A 195 12.22 -8.72 -4.29
N LEU A 196 12.95 -7.68 -3.89
CA LEU A 196 14.10 -7.21 -4.66
C LEU A 196 15.38 -7.99 -4.38
N SER A 197 15.43 -8.68 -3.24
CA SER A 197 16.49 -9.64 -2.92
C SER A 197 16.55 -10.85 -3.87
N THR A 198 15.59 -11.00 -4.78
CA THR A 198 15.65 -12.03 -5.84
C THR A 198 16.33 -11.56 -7.12
N MET A 199 16.55 -10.25 -7.27
CA MET A 199 17.18 -9.68 -8.45
C MET A 199 18.70 -9.77 -8.38
N ALA A 200 19.33 -10.08 -9.51
CA ALA A 200 20.77 -10.14 -9.66
C ALA A 200 21.41 -8.81 -9.26
N GLY A 201 22.33 -8.87 -8.29
CA GLY A 201 23.03 -7.71 -7.72
C GLY A 201 22.35 -7.08 -6.51
N PHE A 202 21.14 -7.52 -6.15
CA PHE A 202 20.39 -7.02 -5.00
C PHE A 202 20.31 -8.01 -3.83
N GLU A 203 20.79 -9.24 -4.00
CA GLU A 203 20.63 -10.33 -3.03
C GLU A 203 21.12 -9.97 -1.62
N ALA A 204 22.24 -9.26 -1.52
CA ALA A 204 22.85 -8.88 -0.23
C ALA A 204 22.43 -7.50 0.29
N VAL A 205 21.75 -6.69 -0.53
CA VAL A 205 21.56 -5.25 -0.24
C VAL A 205 20.10 -4.81 -0.18
N ALA A 206 19.17 -5.53 -0.81
CA ALA A 206 17.76 -5.13 -0.83
C ALA A 206 17.17 -5.10 0.59
N ASP A 207 17.24 -6.21 1.32
CA ASP A 207 16.66 -6.34 2.65
C ASP A 207 17.27 -5.35 3.65
N ALA A 208 18.58 -5.10 3.56
CA ALA A 208 19.27 -4.12 4.39
C ALA A 208 18.78 -2.68 4.12
N GLN A 209 18.53 -2.33 2.84
CA GLN A 209 17.96 -1.04 2.48
C GLN A 209 16.52 -0.89 2.99
N ILE A 210 15.70 -1.93 2.81
CA ILE A 210 14.31 -1.94 3.30
C ILE A 210 14.31 -1.74 4.82
N GLU A 211 15.08 -2.54 5.56
CA GLU A 211 15.19 -2.43 7.01
C GLU A 211 15.60 -1.03 7.45
N ALA A 212 16.64 -0.46 6.84
CA ALA A 212 17.12 0.87 7.16
C ALA A 212 16.04 1.93 6.94
N LEU A 213 15.33 1.88 5.82
CA LEU A 213 14.29 2.85 5.49
C LEU A 213 13.05 2.71 6.38
N MET A 214 12.63 1.49 6.69
CA MET A 214 11.48 1.22 7.56
C MET A 214 11.76 1.63 9.00
N LYS A 215 12.93 1.27 9.54
CA LYS A 215 13.36 1.72 10.88
C LYS A 215 13.52 3.23 10.94
N THR A 216 14.11 3.84 9.92
CA THR A 216 14.23 5.30 9.85
C THR A 216 12.86 5.96 9.89
N HIS A 217 11.90 5.49 9.08
CA HIS A 217 10.56 6.07 9.09
C HIS A 217 9.85 5.87 10.44
N ALA A 218 9.95 4.67 11.03
CA ALA A 218 9.42 4.39 12.36
C ALA A 218 9.96 5.39 13.40
N LEU A 219 11.27 5.65 13.42
CA LEU A 219 11.90 6.57 14.37
C LEU A 219 11.58 8.04 14.10
N THR A 220 11.72 8.47 12.84
CA THR A 220 11.66 9.89 12.50
C THR A 220 10.23 10.40 12.44
N ALA A 221 9.26 9.55 12.06
CA ALA A 221 7.84 9.90 12.13
C ALA A 221 7.19 9.46 13.45
N GLN A 222 7.82 8.53 14.18
CA GLN A 222 7.32 7.95 15.43
C GLN A 222 5.94 7.33 15.25
N VAL A 223 5.87 6.44 14.27
CA VAL A 223 4.65 5.72 13.87
C VAL A 223 4.90 4.23 13.89
N PHE A 224 3.85 3.44 14.07
CA PHE A 224 3.96 2.00 13.83
C PHE A 224 4.16 1.78 12.33
N VAL A 225 5.14 0.95 11.96
CA VAL A 225 5.42 0.64 10.55
C VAL A 225 5.07 -0.82 10.31
N ILE A 226 4.20 -1.07 9.34
CA ILE A 226 3.85 -2.40 8.85
C ILE A 226 4.39 -2.50 7.43
N THR A 227 5.33 -3.40 7.21
CA THR A 227 5.99 -3.59 5.91
C THR A 227 5.58 -4.91 5.33
N ALA A 228 5.05 -4.88 4.11
CA ALA A 228 4.67 -6.07 3.36
C ALA A 228 5.47 -6.15 2.05
N SER A 229 6.00 -7.33 1.80
CA SER A 229 6.79 -7.66 0.61
C SER A 229 6.57 -9.13 0.31
N ASN A 230 6.05 -9.42 -0.88
CA ASN A 230 5.84 -10.78 -1.37
C ASN A 230 7.17 -11.42 -1.74
N TYR A 231 7.17 -12.74 -1.92
CA TYR A 231 8.26 -13.47 -2.55
C TYR A 231 7.94 -13.77 -4.02
N VAL A 232 8.97 -14.11 -4.79
CA VAL A 232 8.83 -14.63 -6.16
C VAL A 232 8.62 -16.13 -6.11
N ASP A 233 7.50 -16.61 -6.63
CA ASP A 233 7.19 -18.03 -6.68
C ASP A 233 7.48 -18.64 -8.07
N GLN A 234 7.31 -19.95 -8.19
CA GLN A 234 7.54 -20.65 -9.45
C GLN A 234 6.49 -20.32 -10.52
N GLN A 235 5.29 -19.87 -10.12
CA GLN A 235 4.28 -19.43 -11.07
C GLN A 235 4.73 -18.17 -11.81
N CYS A 236 5.32 -17.21 -11.10
CA CYS A 236 5.89 -16.01 -11.70
C CYS A 236 7.02 -16.35 -12.68
N LEU A 237 7.99 -17.18 -12.25
CA LEU A 237 9.11 -17.58 -13.09
C LEU A 237 8.67 -18.37 -14.33
N GLY A 238 7.75 -19.33 -14.15
CA GLY A 238 7.20 -20.13 -15.24
C GLY A 238 6.44 -19.29 -16.27
N TRP A 239 5.65 -18.33 -15.82
CA TRP A 239 4.96 -17.40 -16.72
C TRP A 239 5.94 -16.59 -17.57
N MET A 240 7.01 -16.07 -16.96
CA MET A 240 8.04 -15.31 -17.69
C MET A 240 8.75 -16.18 -18.73
N GLU A 241 9.14 -17.40 -18.37
CA GLU A 241 9.81 -18.32 -19.29
C GLU A 241 8.91 -18.68 -20.49
N GLU A 242 7.64 -19.02 -20.23
CA GLU A 242 6.67 -19.39 -21.28
C GLU A 242 6.40 -18.24 -22.26
N ASN A 243 6.28 -17.01 -21.77
CA ASN A 243 5.82 -15.88 -22.58
C ASN A 243 6.95 -15.03 -23.17
N LEU A 244 8.13 -15.00 -22.53
CA LEU A 244 9.24 -14.10 -22.87
C LEU A 244 10.57 -14.83 -23.07
N GLY A 245 10.64 -16.11 -22.72
CA GLY A 245 11.84 -16.96 -22.82
C GLY A 245 12.66 -17.00 -21.53
N LYS A 246 13.71 -17.81 -21.51
CA LYS A 246 14.57 -18.00 -20.32
C LYS A 246 15.25 -16.72 -19.87
N GLN A 247 15.42 -16.58 -18.55
CA GLN A 247 16.13 -15.49 -17.89
C GLN A 247 16.90 -16.00 -16.67
N GLU A 248 17.96 -15.29 -16.25
CA GLU A 248 18.81 -15.65 -15.09
C GLU A 248 18.94 -14.51 -14.06
N LEU A 249 18.17 -13.43 -14.25
CA LEU A 249 18.27 -12.17 -13.50
C LEU A 249 17.37 -12.12 -12.27
N VAL A 250 16.29 -12.91 -12.23
CA VAL A 250 15.35 -13.01 -11.10
C VAL A 250 15.22 -14.47 -10.67
N LYS A 251 15.30 -14.72 -9.36
CA LYS A 251 15.20 -16.06 -8.75
C LYS A 251 13.94 -16.19 -7.88
N ALA A 252 13.64 -17.40 -7.43
CA ALA A 252 12.54 -17.64 -6.49
C ALA A 252 12.94 -17.22 -5.05
N GLY A 253 11.94 -16.88 -4.23
CA GLY A 253 12.11 -16.50 -2.82
C GLY A 253 12.16 -14.99 -2.60
N GLY A 254 12.99 -14.56 -1.64
CA GLY A 254 13.13 -13.17 -1.24
C GLY A 254 11.95 -12.65 -0.41
N GLY A 255 11.74 -11.34 -0.50
CA GLY A 255 10.69 -10.63 0.25
C GLY A 255 11.11 -10.33 1.67
N TRP A 256 10.63 -9.22 2.22
CA TRP A 256 10.96 -8.75 3.57
C TRP A 256 9.72 -8.13 4.24
N SER A 257 9.12 -8.84 5.19
CA SER A 257 7.90 -8.37 5.88
C SER A 257 8.10 -8.28 7.38
N SER A 258 7.68 -7.17 8.00
CA SER A 258 7.86 -6.95 9.44
C SER A 258 6.87 -5.93 10.00
N ILE A 259 6.81 -5.86 11.33
CA ILE A 259 6.10 -4.83 12.07
C ILE A 259 7.08 -4.18 13.05
N LEU A 260 7.18 -2.86 13.00
CA LEU A 260 8.11 -2.08 13.82
C LEU A 260 7.36 -1.15 14.77
N HIS A 261 7.90 -1.06 15.98
CA HIS A 261 7.53 -0.07 16.98
C HIS A 261 8.03 1.34 16.57
N PRO A 262 7.35 2.43 16.97
CA PRO A 262 7.77 3.83 16.79
C PRO A 262 9.17 4.20 17.30
N PHE A 263 9.87 3.27 17.95
CA PHE A 263 11.23 3.44 18.47
C PHE A 263 12.19 2.35 17.94
N CYS A 264 11.97 1.94 16.69
CA CYS A 264 12.81 1.03 15.89
C CYS A 264 12.91 -0.45 16.28
N SER A 265 12.28 -0.89 17.37
CA SER A 265 12.27 -2.32 17.72
C SER A 265 11.29 -3.11 16.85
N TYR A 266 11.60 -4.38 16.62
CA TYR A 266 10.65 -5.31 16.01
C TYR A 266 9.52 -5.64 17.00
N ILE A 267 8.29 -5.56 16.51
CA ILE A 267 7.13 -6.19 17.12
C ILE A 267 6.98 -7.60 16.53
N ALA A 268 7.19 -7.73 15.21
CA ALA A 268 7.20 -9.01 14.51
C ALA A 268 8.12 -8.99 13.28
N GLY A 269 8.64 -10.16 12.90
CA GLY A 269 9.55 -10.31 11.77
C GLY A 269 11.02 -9.98 12.08
N PRO A 270 11.86 -9.78 11.06
CA PRO A 270 11.50 -9.87 9.64
C PRO A 270 11.26 -11.31 9.20
N HIS A 271 10.24 -11.52 8.37
CA HIS A 271 10.03 -12.78 7.64
C HIS A 271 10.51 -12.61 6.20
N THR A 272 11.25 -13.59 5.69
CA THR A 272 11.85 -13.63 4.36
C THR A 272 11.75 -15.05 3.81
N GLY A 273 11.89 -15.21 2.48
CA GLY A 273 11.89 -16.52 1.83
C GLY A 273 10.55 -16.85 1.17
N GLY A 274 10.37 -18.11 0.75
CA GLY A 274 9.22 -18.53 -0.07
C GLY A 274 7.99 -19.02 0.70
N GLU A 275 7.93 -18.82 2.03
CA GLU A 275 6.85 -19.35 2.87
C GLU A 275 5.77 -18.29 3.07
N GLU A 276 4.55 -18.59 2.62
CA GLU A 276 3.38 -17.71 2.82
C GLU A 276 3.02 -17.58 4.30
N LYS A 277 2.88 -16.34 4.75
CA LYS A 277 2.58 -16.04 6.15
C LYS A 277 1.94 -14.66 6.31
N LEU A 278 0.92 -14.57 7.18
CA LEU A 278 0.56 -13.30 7.78
C LEU A 278 1.57 -13.03 8.90
N VAL A 279 2.44 -12.02 8.74
CA VAL A 279 3.37 -11.60 9.79
C VAL A 279 2.58 -10.72 10.75
N GLN A 280 2.18 -11.30 11.89
CA GLN A 280 1.24 -10.69 12.83
C GLN A 280 1.96 -10.06 14.02
N GLY A 281 1.40 -8.96 14.52
CA GLY A 281 1.90 -8.26 15.70
C GLY A 281 0.81 -7.40 16.33
N GLU A 282 0.94 -7.17 17.63
CA GLU A 282 0.00 -6.32 18.37
C GLU A 282 0.62 -4.94 18.57
N ILE A 283 -0.06 -3.90 18.10
CA ILE A 283 0.38 -2.51 18.30
C ILE A 283 -0.38 -1.90 19.47
N ASP A 284 0.29 -1.07 20.26
CA ASP A 284 -0.27 -0.43 21.45
C ASP A 284 0.07 1.06 21.48
N PHE A 285 -0.92 1.90 21.20
CA PHE A 285 -0.78 3.33 21.17
C PHE A 285 -0.61 3.97 22.56
N SER A 286 -0.78 3.23 23.65
CA SER A 286 -0.39 3.71 24.99
C SER A 286 1.11 3.99 25.08
N HIS A 287 1.93 3.33 24.26
CA HIS A 287 3.38 3.55 24.20
C HIS A 287 3.76 4.93 23.66
N MET A 288 2.88 5.57 22.88
CA MET A 288 3.19 6.82 22.18
C MET A 288 3.63 7.94 23.11
N GLY A 289 3.01 8.06 24.30
CA GLY A 289 3.39 9.09 25.27
C GLY A 289 4.87 8.99 25.64
N SER A 290 5.36 7.78 25.95
CA SER A 290 6.77 7.56 26.31
C SER A 290 7.73 7.87 25.17
N VAL A 291 7.36 7.53 23.93
CA VAL A 291 8.17 7.78 22.73
C VAL A 291 8.26 9.28 22.42
N LYS A 292 7.13 9.99 22.59
CA LYS A 292 6.97 11.42 22.28
C LYS A 292 7.63 12.36 23.29
N VAL A 293 7.87 11.88 24.52
CA VAL A 293 8.65 12.62 25.54
C VAL A 293 10.09 12.85 25.08
N TRP A 294 10.72 11.86 24.44
CA TRP A 294 12.13 11.97 24.02
C TRP A 294 12.31 12.85 22.80
N ILE A 295 11.51 12.59 21.77
CA ILE A 295 11.51 13.32 20.50
C ILE A 295 10.05 13.44 20.09
N ASP A 296 9.55 14.59 19.62
CA ASP A 296 8.21 14.67 19.02
C ASP A 296 8.29 15.38 17.68
N ALA A 297 8.45 14.58 16.63
CA ALA A 297 8.68 15.09 15.28
C ALA A 297 7.52 15.92 14.72
N ALA A 298 6.29 15.68 15.18
CA ALA A 298 5.11 16.47 14.82
C ALA A 298 4.87 17.65 15.79
N GLY A 299 5.61 17.71 16.89
CA GLY A 299 5.49 18.71 17.94
C GLY A 299 6.79 19.47 18.16
N HIS A 300 7.39 19.33 19.35
CA HIS A 300 8.52 20.17 19.78
C HIS A 300 9.81 20.02 18.96
N TYR A 301 9.97 18.95 18.16
CA TYR A 301 11.08 18.82 17.19
C TYR A 301 10.79 19.45 15.82
N GLN A 302 9.56 19.93 15.55
CA GLN A 302 9.20 20.49 14.25
C GLN A 302 9.90 21.83 13.97
N ARG A 303 10.17 22.64 15.00
CA ARG A 303 10.84 23.95 14.91
C ARG A 303 10.32 24.82 13.75
N PRO A 304 9.01 25.12 13.67
CA PRO A 304 8.38 25.79 12.52
C PRO A 304 8.89 27.22 12.28
N GLU A 305 9.51 27.85 13.27
CA GLU A 305 10.18 29.13 13.15
C GLU A 305 11.53 29.05 12.40
N ILE A 306 12.08 27.84 12.21
CA ILE A 306 13.32 27.56 11.47
C ILE A 306 13.04 26.78 10.19
N LEU A 307 12.21 25.73 10.29
CA LEU A 307 11.97 24.76 9.21
C LEU A 307 10.55 24.90 8.68
N GLN A 308 10.42 25.34 7.44
CA GLN A 308 9.14 25.44 6.73
C GLN A 308 9.06 24.36 5.66
N PHE A 309 8.00 23.54 5.72
CA PHE A 309 7.73 22.48 4.76
C PHE A 309 6.39 22.72 4.08
N ALA A 310 6.37 22.63 2.75
CA ALA A 310 5.16 22.70 1.94
C ALA A 310 5.30 21.78 0.72
N PHE A 311 4.17 21.28 0.22
CA PHE A 311 4.10 20.51 -1.01
C PHE A 311 2.79 20.79 -1.73
N ASP A 312 2.76 20.60 -3.06
CA ASP A 312 1.55 20.75 -3.84
C ASP A 312 0.66 19.51 -3.72
N SER A 313 -0.54 19.68 -3.17
CA SER A 313 -1.52 18.62 -2.97
C SER A 313 -2.74 18.73 -3.89
N ARG A 314 -2.66 19.59 -4.92
CA ARG A 314 -3.73 19.76 -5.90
C ARG A 314 -3.82 18.55 -6.83
N PRO A 315 -5.03 18.09 -7.18
CA PRO A 315 -5.20 17.01 -8.15
C PRO A 315 -4.78 17.48 -9.55
N HIS A 316 -4.14 16.59 -10.31
CA HIS A 316 -3.77 16.83 -11.71
C HIS A 316 -4.54 15.93 -12.67
N TRP A 317 -4.92 14.72 -12.23
CA TRP A 317 -5.79 13.84 -12.98
C TRP A 317 -7.25 14.06 -12.60
N ALA A 318 -8.16 13.86 -13.56
CA ALA A 318 -9.58 14.05 -13.36
C ALA A 318 -10.16 13.12 -12.27
N ASP A 319 -9.53 11.98 -12.05
CA ASP A 319 -9.94 10.92 -11.14
C ASP A 319 -9.23 10.97 -9.76
N GLU A 320 -8.50 12.06 -9.47
CA GLU A 320 -7.82 12.29 -8.18
C GLU A 320 -8.63 13.14 -7.19
N LYS A 321 -9.91 13.39 -7.50
CA LYS A 321 -10.77 14.17 -6.61
C LYS A 321 -11.03 13.41 -5.30
N LEU A 322 -10.93 14.12 -4.18
CA LEU A 322 -11.08 13.56 -2.83
C LEU A 322 -12.46 12.98 -2.54
N ASP A 323 -13.48 13.41 -3.27
CA ASP A 323 -14.85 12.93 -3.16
C ASP A 323 -15.17 11.78 -4.12
N ARG A 324 -14.20 11.29 -4.91
CA ARG A 324 -14.40 10.20 -5.89
C ARG A 324 -15.06 8.95 -5.30
N PHE A 325 -14.78 8.65 -4.03
CA PHE A 325 -15.30 7.45 -3.35
C PHE A 325 -16.38 7.76 -2.30
N LYS A 326 -16.78 9.03 -2.16
CA LYS A 326 -17.89 9.36 -1.27
C LYS A 326 -19.19 8.84 -1.88
N PRO A 327 -20.07 8.21 -1.09
CA PRO A 327 -21.42 7.90 -1.55
C PRO A 327 -22.06 9.18 -2.06
N VAL A 328 -22.64 9.15 -3.26
CA VAL A 328 -23.47 10.26 -3.73
C VAL A 328 -24.67 10.33 -2.80
N GLU A 329 -24.79 11.39 -2.00
CA GLU A 329 -26.00 11.62 -1.21
C GLU A 329 -27.19 11.61 -2.17
N ASP A 330 -28.13 10.69 -1.90
CA ASP A 330 -29.32 10.51 -2.72
C ASP A 330 -30.12 11.82 -2.66
N LYS A 331 -30.05 12.63 -3.73
CA LYS A 331 -30.67 13.97 -3.79
C LYS A 331 -32.19 13.94 -3.59
N LYS A 332 -32.82 12.77 -3.55
CA LYS A 332 -34.25 12.59 -3.31
C LYS A 332 -34.72 12.94 -1.90
N ALA A 333 -33.84 13.04 -0.90
CA ALA A 333 -34.26 13.36 0.47
C ALA A 333 -34.38 14.87 0.78
N LYS A 334 -33.99 15.78 -0.13
CA LYS A 334 -34.07 17.25 0.09
C LYS A 334 -35.19 17.96 -0.68
N GLU A 335 -35.94 17.27 -1.52
CA GLU A 335 -37.09 17.85 -2.23
C GLU A 335 -38.43 17.68 -1.49
N GLU A 336 -38.48 16.91 -0.39
CA GLU A 336 -39.73 16.70 0.39
C GLU A 336 -39.94 17.70 1.55
N THR A 337 -38.99 18.60 1.83
CA THR A 337 -39.20 19.69 2.80
C THR A 337 -39.16 21.03 2.09
N GLY A 338 -40.17 21.27 1.24
CA GLY A 338 -40.42 22.57 0.65
C GLY A 338 -40.93 23.58 1.68
N GLU A 339 -40.03 24.30 2.33
CA GLU A 339 -40.33 25.60 2.94
C GLU A 339 -39.58 26.69 2.15
N GLN A 340 -40.34 27.47 1.37
CA GLN A 340 -39.85 28.69 0.74
C GLN A 340 -39.87 29.82 1.78
N PRO A 341 -38.76 30.56 2.00
CA PRO A 341 -38.78 31.74 2.84
C PRO A 341 -39.35 32.94 2.08
N GLN A 342 -40.28 33.65 2.73
CA GLN A 342 -40.66 35.05 2.43
C GLN A 342 -39.57 36.02 2.89
#